data_AF-J3NSA1-F1
#
_entry.id   AF-J3NSA1-F1
#
_cell.length_a   1.000
_cell.length_b   1.000
_cell.length_c   1.000
_cell.angle_alpha   90.00
_cell.angle_beta   90.00
_cell.angle_gamma   90.00
#
_symmetry.space_group_name_H-M   'P 1'
#
loop_
_entity.id
_entity.type
_entity.pdbx_description
1 polymer ?
#
loop_
_entity_poly.entity_id
_entity_poly.type
_entity_poly.pdbx_seq_one_letter_code
_entity_poly.pdbx_strand_id
1 'polypeptide(L)'
;MEWLLPIKQGASVAIGGMSEEKEVRVLDWREEFHSSPIFGATSHRSRMVSLSAATGHDSQPLDPYLTEHFLEEGEPGGESNLYDLVVHQTNGWVMEQIWGFGMVNEQRWLMRTMAIRKDGGVVNARAIYEWKGKEDGGK
;
A
#
# COMPACT_ATOMS: atom_id res chain seq x y z
N MET A 1 0.67 -18.35 25.89
CA MET A 1 0.37 -18.31 24.45
C MET A 1 0.11 -16.86 24.13
N GLU A 2 1.16 -16.16 23.69
CA GLU A 2 1.14 -14.72 23.45
C GLU A 2 0.46 -14.50 22.09
N TRP A 3 -0.70 -13.84 22.08
CA TRP A 3 -1.37 -13.50 20.83
C TRP A 3 -0.58 -12.38 20.17
N LEU A 4 0.16 -12.69 19.10
CA LEU A 4 0.77 -11.67 18.26
C LEU A 4 -0.35 -10.78 17.71
N LEU A 5 -0.41 -9.53 18.19
CA LEU A 5 -1.32 -8.54 17.66
C LEU A 5 -0.99 -8.32 16.18
N PRO A 6 -1.98 -8.30 15.28
CA PRO A 6 -1.71 -8.01 13.88
C PRO A 6 -1.10 -6.62 13.76
N ILE A 7 -0.04 -6.50 12.95
CA ILE A 7 0.55 -5.21 12.62
C ILE A 7 -0.51 -4.39 11.87
N LYS A 8 -0.66 -3.12 12.27
CA LYS A 8 -1.57 -2.18 11.63
C LYS A 8 -0.82 -1.00 11.04
N GLN A 9 -1.14 -0.64 9.80
CA GLN A 9 -0.70 0.62 9.20
C GLN A 9 -1.90 1.56 9.05
N GLY A 10 -1.73 2.83 9.43
CA GLY A 10 -2.71 3.89 9.24
C GLY A 10 -2.23 4.92 8.21
N ALA A 11 -3.11 5.33 7.31
CA ALA A 11 -2.91 6.50 6.43
C ALA A 11 -4.22 7.30 6.33
N SER A 12 -4.12 8.60 6.11
CA SER A 12 -5.27 9.46 5.88
C SER A 12 -5.19 10.08 4.49
N VAL A 13 -6.31 10.07 3.77
CA VAL A 13 -6.45 10.69 2.45
C VAL A 13 -7.50 11.80 2.55
N ALA A 14 -7.12 13.01 2.17
CA ALA A 14 -8.02 14.15 2.08
C ALA A 14 -8.04 14.66 0.64
N ILE A 15 -9.24 14.78 0.07
CA ILE A 15 -9.49 15.39 -1.24
C ILE A 15 -10.31 16.66 -0.98
N GLY A 16 -9.90 17.79 -1.55
CA GLY A 16 -10.56 19.08 -1.31
C GLY A 16 -12.08 19.01 -1.55
N GLY A 17 -12.86 19.30 -0.51
CA GLY A 17 -14.33 19.25 -0.55
C GLY A 17 -14.95 17.90 -0.17
N MET A 18 -14.15 16.88 0.18
CA MET A 18 -14.61 15.58 0.66
C MET A 18 -14.11 15.31 2.09
N SER A 19 -14.83 14.47 2.84
CA SER A 19 -14.40 14.03 4.17
C SER A 19 -13.08 13.24 4.08
N GLU A 20 -12.24 13.39 5.10
CA GLU A 20 -11.02 12.60 5.26
C GLU A 20 -11.36 11.11 5.38
N GLU A 21 -10.71 10.26 4.60
CA GLU A 21 -10.82 8.80 4.71
C GLU A 21 -9.56 8.24 5.38
N LYS A 22 -9.76 7.49 6.46
CA LYS A 22 -8.69 6.78 7.16
C LYS A 22 -8.58 5.35 6.64
N GLU A 23 -7.44 5.02 6.06
CA GLU A 23 -7.07 3.68 5.65
C GLU A 23 -6.37 2.98 6.84
N VAL A 24 -6.97 1.92 7.38
CA VAL A 24 -6.32 1.02 8.37
C VAL A 24 -6.15 -0.34 7.73
N ARG A 25 -4.92 -0.87 7.74
CA ARG A 25 -4.59 -2.16 7.12
C ARG A 25 -4.15 -3.18 8.16
N VAL A 26 -4.67 -4.40 8.07
CA VAL A 26 -4.21 -5.55 8.85
C VAL A 26 -3.25 -6.35 7.97
N LEU A 27 -2.00 -6.52 8.41
CA LEU A 27 -0.93 -7.07 7.57
C LEU A 27 -0.84 -8.61 7.62
N ASP A 28 -1.96 -9.31 7.57
CA ASP A 28 -2.05 -10.78 7.67
C ASP A 28 -2.56 -11.45 6.38
N TRP A 29 -2.64 -10.67 5.29
CA TRP A 29 -3.12 -11.10 3.97
C TRP A 29 -4.59 -11.56 3.91
N ARG A 30 -5.36 -11.36 4.98
CA ARG A 30 -6.80 -11.64 4.95
C ARG A 30 -7.52 -10.61 4.09
N GLU A 31 -8.61 -11.06 3.48
CA GLU A 31 -9.49 -10.18 2.70
C GLU A 31 -10.42 -9.42 3.64
N GLU A 32 -10.37 -8.10 3.55
CA GLU A 32 -11.27 -7.20 4.25
C GLU A 32 -12.11 -6.42 3.24
N PHE A 33 -13.41 -6.30 3.50
CA PHE A 33 -14.32 -5.53 2.66
C PHE A 33 -14.51 -4.13 3.23
N HIS A 34 -14.49 -3.15 2.34
CA HIS A 34 -14.67 -1.75 2.68
C HIS A 34 -15.62 -1.10 1.69
N SER A 35 -16.35 -0.08 2.15
CA SER A 35 -17.16 0.77 1.29
C SER A 35 -16.82 2.20 1.62
N SER A 36 -16.36 2.93 0.60
CA SER A 36 -15.95 4.32 0.73
C SER A 36 -16.73 5.21 -0.24
N PRO A 37 -17.08 6.45 0.15
CA PRO A 37 -17.64 7.44 -0.76
C PRO A 37 -16.79 7.72 -2.00
N ILE A 38 -15.46 7.67 -1.88
CA ILE A 38 -14.52 7.97 -2.98
C ILE A 38 -14.32 6.74 -3.89
N PHE A 39 -14.14 5.57 -3.29
CA PHE A 39 -13.68 4.36 -3.98
C PHE A 39 -14.78 3.33 -4.21
N GLY A 40 -15.98 3.53 -3.67
CA GLY A 40 -17.07 2.56 -3.76
C GLY A 40 -16.81 1.31 -2.91
N ALA A 41 -17.40 0.19 -3.31
CA ALA A 41 -17.23 -1.09 -2.63
C ALA A 41 -15.97 -1.81 -3.12
N THR A 42 -15.04 -2.09 -2.20
CA THR A 42 -13.72 -2.67 -2.47
C THR A 42 -13.41 -3.81 -1.49
N SER A 43 -12.53 -4.72 -1.89
CA SER A 43 -11.85 -5.64 -0.97
C SER A 43 -10.36 -5.33 -0.94
N HIS A 44 -9.72 -5.59 0.20
CA HIS A 44 -8.35 -5.22 0.49
C HIS A 44 -7.60 -6.43 1.06
N ARG A 45 -6.35 -6.62 0.65
CA ARG A 45 -5.40 -7.55 1.27
C ARG A 45 -4.06 -6.87 1.39
N SER A 46 -3.45 -6.92 2.57
CA SER A 46 -2.16 -6.29 2.79
C SER A 46 -1.19 -7.23 3.51
N ARG A 47 0.11 -7.13 3.21
CA ARG A 47 1.18 -7.88 3.87
C ARG A 47 2.52 -7.15 3.74
N MET A 48 3.48 -7.50 4.59
CA MET A 48 4.87 -7.12 4.36
C MET A 48 5.48 -7.99 3.26
N VAL A 49 6.39 -7.44 2.47
CA VAL A 49 7.09 -8.12 1.38
C VAL A 49 8.53 -7.63 1.26
N SER A 50 9.40 -8.49 0.73
CA SER A 50 10.69 -8.09 0.18
C SER A 50 10.52 -7.76 -1.30
N LEU A 51 10.99 -6.58 -1.76
CA LEU A 51 10.81 -6.15 -3.15
C LEU A 51 11.45 -7.12 -4.15
N SER A 52 12.58 -7.73 -3.81
CA SER A 52 13.29 -8.67 -4.68
C SER A 52 12.55 -10.00 -4.88
N ALA A 53 11.59 -10.33 -4.00
CA ALA A 53 10.85 -11.59 -4.03
C ALA A 53 9.34 -11.41 -4.24
N ALA A 54 8.85 -10.17 -4.23
CA ALA A 54 7.43 -9.88 -4.33
C ALA A 54 6.88 -10.13 -5.74
N THR A 55 5.71 -10.74 -5.80
CA THR A 55 4.92 -10.92 -7.02
C THR A 55 3.62 -10.13 -6.92
N GLY A 56 3.06 -9.77 -8.07
CA GLY A 56 1.71 -9.25 -8.18
C GLY A 56 0.64 -10.25 -7.72
N HIS A 57 -0.60 -9.78 -7.67
CA HIS A 57 -1.77 -10.57 -7.26
C HIS A 57 -2.06 -11.77 -8.18
N ASP A 58 -1.60 -11.71 -9.43
CA ASP A 58 -1.71 -12.73 -10.45
C ASP A 58 -0.49 -13.68 -10.50
N SER A 59 0.37 -13.60 -9.47
CA SER A 59 1.64 -14.34 -9.38
C SER A 59 2.66 -14.00 -10.47
N GLN A 60 2.45 -12.94 -11.25
CA GLN A 60 3.45 -12.40 -12.17
C GLN A 60 4.44 -11.49 -11.42
N PRO A 61 5.60 -11.16 -12.02
CA PRO A 61 6.45 -10.10 -11.50
C PRO A 61 5.64 -8.82 -11.28
N LEU A 62 5.96 -8.08 -10.21
CA LEU A 62 5.36 -6.76 -10.00
C LEU A 62 5.62 -5.85 -11.22
N ASP A 63 4.69 -4.93 -11.45
CA ASP A 63 4.94 -3.84 -12.39
C ASP A 63 6.22 -3.08 -11.98
N PRO A 64 7.18 -2.87 -12.89
CA PRO A 64 8.39 -2.14 -12.56
C PRO A 64 8.12 -0.73 -12.00
N TYR A 65 6.99 -0.12 -12.37
CA TYR A 65 6.58 1.17 -11.81
C TYR A 65 6.36 1.11 -10.29
N LEU A 66 5.86 -0.01 -9.77
CA LEU A 66 5.57 -0.18 -8.35
C LEU A 66 6.84 -0.13 -7.48
N THR A 67 8.00 -0.51 -8.00
CA THR A 67 9.24 -0.60 -7.21
C THR A 67 10.23 0.52 -7.52
N GLU A 68 9.88 1.45 -8.41
CA GLU A 68 10.78 2.51 -8.85
C GLU A 68 11.13 3.49 -7.72
N HIS A 69 12.43 3.77 -7.57
CA HIS A 69 13.05 4.65 -6.55
C HIS A 69 12.91 4.24 -5.09
N PHE A 70 12.38 3.05 -4.80
CA PHE A 70 12.44 2.50 -3.44
C PHE A 70 13.88 2.20 -3.04
N LEU A 71 14.16 2.40 -1.77
CA LEU A 71 15.39 1.96 -1.13
C LEU A 71 15.23 0.52 -0.67
N GLU A 72 16.30 -0.27 -0.79
CA GLU A 72 16.43 -1.52 -0.07
C GLU A 72 16.87 -1.19 1.36
N GLU A 73 15.89 -1.09 2.27
CA GLU A 73 16.16 -0.88 3.69
C GLU A 73 15.97 -2.15 4.50
N GLY A 74 16.77 -2.32 5.54
CA GLY A 74 16.78 -3.50 6.39
C GLY A 74 17.80 -4.55 5.96
N GLU A 75 17.60 -5.78 6.43
CA GLU A 75 18.46 -6.90 6.04
C GLU A 75 18.21 -7.29 4.57
N PRO A 76 19.24 -7.70 3.82
CA PRO A 76 19.08 -8.20 2.45
C PRO A 76 18.02 -9.30 2.37
N GLY A 77 17.01 -9.11 1.53
CA GLY A 77 15.89 -10.05 1.39
C GLY A 77 14.83 -9.96 2.52
N GLY A 78 14.95 -9.01 3.44
CA GLY A 78 13.97 -8.75 4.48
C GLY A 78 12.66 -8.15 3.92
N GLU A 79 11.57 -8.34 4.67
CA GLU A 79 10.25 -7.77 4.34
C GLU A 79 10.12 -6.36 4.91
N SER A 80 10.62 -5.36 4.19
CA SER A 80 10.63 -3.95 4.62
C SER A 80 9.59 -3.07 3.92
N ASN A 81 8.84 -3.62 2.98
CA ASN A 81 7.82 -2.90 2.22
C ASN A 81 6.44 -3.49 2.49
N LEU A 82 5.40 -2.65 2.46
CA LEU A 82 4.02 -3.13 2.49
C LEU A 82 3.51 -3.26 1.06
N TYR A 83 2.95 -4.42 0.75
CA TYR A 83 2.16 -4.65 -0.46
C TYR A 83 0.67 -4.58 -0.13
N ASP A 84 -0.08 -3.79 -0.90
CA ASP A 84 -1.52 -3.60 -0.76
C ASP A 84 -2.23 -3.92 -2.08
N LEU A 85 -3.19 -4.84 -2.02
CA LEU A 85 -4.06 -5.17 -3.13
C LEU A 85 -5.46 -4.67 -2.83
N VAL A 86 -6.02 -3.88 -3.74
CA VAL A 86 -7.40 -3.40 -3.68
C VAL A 86 -8.15 -3.85 -4.93
N VAL A 87 -9.27 -4.54 -4.73
CA VAL A 87 -10.12 -5.05 -5.81
C VAL A 87 -11.49 -4.41 -5.68
N HIS A 88 -11.92 -3.71 -6.73
CA HIS A 88 -13.24 -3.10 -6.75
C HIS A 88 -14.33 -4.11 -7.10
N GLN A 89 -15.40 -4.13 -6.30
CA GLN A 89 -16.38 -5.22 -6.29
C GLN A 89 -17.44 -5.12 -7.40
N THR A 90 -17.62 -3.95 -8.01
CA THR A 90 -18.67 -3.75 -9.03
C THR A 90 -18.14 -3.27 -10.39
N ASN A 91 -17.24 -2.28 -10.38
CA ASN A 91 -16.63 -1.66 -11.57
C ASN A 91 -15.29 -2.30 -12.05
N GLY A 92 -14.86 -3.41 -11.42
CA GLY A 92 -13.83 -4.31 -11.95
C GLY A 92 -12.38 -3.81 -12.04
N TRP A 93 -12.05 -2.65 -11.47
CA TRP A 93 -10.64 -2.21 -11.42
C TRP A 93 -9.89 -2.91 -10.28
N VAL A 94 -8.60 -3.16 -10.51
CA VAL A 94 -7.66 -3.71 -9.53
C VAL A 94 -6.54 -2.71 -9.33
N MET A 95 -6.18 -2.43 -8.08
CA MET A 95 -5.07 -1.54 -7.72
C MET A 95 -4.07 -2.32 -6.88
N GLU A 96 -2.84 -2.39 -7.37
CA GLU A 96 -1.68 -2.87 -6.61
C GLU A 96 -0.88 -1.67 -6.13
N GLN A 97 -0.33 -1.79 -4.92
CA GLN A 97 0.42 -0.70 -4.31
C GLN A 97 1.61 -1.23 -3.53
N ILE A 98 2.69 -0.46 -3.55
CA ILE A 98 3.84 -0.67 -2.68
C ILE A 98 4.03 0.57 -1.81
N TRP A 99 4.21 0.33 -0.52
CA TRP A 99 4.60 1.33 0.47
C TRP A 99 5.98 1.00 1.03
N GLY A 100 6.72 2.04 1.35
CA GLY A 100 8.09 1.93 1.86
C GLY A 100 8.86 3.23 1.63
N PHE A 101 10.14 3.24 1.98
CA PHE A 101 10.97 4.42 1.82
C PHE A 101 11.69 4.42 0.47
N GLY A 102 11.84 5.61 -0.10
CA GLY A 102 12.53 5.80 -1.37
C GLY A 102 13.20 7.17 -1.45
N MET A 103 13.93 7.40 -2.55
CA MET A 103 14.66 8.64 -2.78
C MET A 103 13.96 9.50 -3.83
N VAL A 104 13.65 10.75 -3.46
CA VAL A 104 13.13 11.77 -4.38
C VAL A 104 13.91 13.05 -4.16
N ASN A 105 14.49 13.61 -5.23
CA ASN A 105 15.37 14.79 -5.16
C ASN A 105 16.47 14.64 -4.09
N GLU A 106 17.13 13.47 -4.06
CA GLU A 106 18.21 13.14 -3.12
C GLU A 106 17.78 13.14 -1.63
N GLN A 107 16.48 13.16 -1.36
CA GLN A 107 15.91 13.09 -0.01
C GLN A 107 15.10 11.81 0.18
N ARG A 108 15.14 11.27 1.40
CA ARG A 108 14.42 10.06 1.78
C ARG A 108 12.98 10.40 2.16
N TRP A 109 12.02 9.75 1.50
CA TRP A 109 10.59 9.95 1.73
C TRP A 109 9.85 8.63 1.94
N LEU A 110 8.75 8.65 2.70
CA LEU A 110 7.78 7.56 2.65
C LEU A 110 7.01 7.68 1.34
N MET A 111 6.99 6.62 0.54
CA MET A 111 6.39 6.59 -0.78
C MET A 111 5.27 5.55 -0.85
N ARG A 112 4.25 5.86 -1.65
CA ARG A 112 3.21 4.94 -2.12
C ARG A 112 3.19 5.00 -3.64
N THR A 113 3.53 3.91 -4.30
CA THR A 113 3.35 3.74 -5.75
C THR A 113 2.12 2.89 -5.98
N MET A 114 1.36 3.20 -7.03
CA MET A 114 0.08 2.56 -7.35
C MET A 114 0.02 2.28 -8.85
N ALA A 115 -0.38 1.05 -9.20
CA ALA A 115 -0.73 0.65 -10.55
C ALA A 115 -2.20 0.20 -10.55
N ILE A 116 -3.07 0.96 -11.22
CA ILE A 116 -4.51 0.71 -11.31
C ILE A 116 -4.80 0.14 -12.68
N ARG A 117 -5.37 -1.06 -12.74
CA ARG A 117 -5.71 -1.75 -13.99
C ARG A 117 -7.20 -1.92 -14.15
N LYS A 118 -7.67 -1.70 -15.37
CA LYS A 118 -9.05 -1.96 -15.78
C LYS A 118 -9.11 -2.12 -17.30
N ASP A 119 -9.81 -3.15 -17.80
CA ASP A 119 -10.08 -3.37 -19.23
C ASP A 119 -8.82 -3.29 -20.13
N GLY A 120 -7.69 -3.80 -19.65
CA GLY A 120 -6.39 -3.77 -20.34
C GLY A 120 -5.64 -2.44 -20.27
N GLY A 121 -6.24 -1.38 -19.72
CA GLY A 121 -5.57 -0.12 -19.41
C GLY A 121 -4.87 -0.14 -18.05
N VAL A 122 -3.81 0.67 -17.91
CA VAL A 122 -3.11 0.91 -16.65
C VAL A 122 -2.97 2.42 -16.40
N VAL A 123 -3.26 2.85 -15.18
CA VAL A 123 -2.99 4.19 -14.66
C VAL A 123 -2.01 4.06 -13.51
N ASN A 124 -0.93 4.82 -13.59
CA ASN A 124 0.14 4.82 -12.60
C ASN A 124 0.11 6.12 -11.78
N ALA A 125 0.29 6.01 -10.48
CA ALA A 125 0.34 7.15 -9.57
C ALA A 125 1.37 6.94 -8.45
N ARG A 126 1.95 8.04 -7.96
CA ARG A 126 2.88 8.06 -6.84
C ARG A 126 2.48 9.16 -5.86
N ALA A 127 2.39 8.79 -4.59
CA ALA A 127 2.27 9.73 -3.49
C ALA A 127 3.55 9.71 -2.64
N ILE A 128 3.95 10.89 -2.20
CA ILE A 128 5.16 11.13 -1.39
C ILE A 128 4.69 11.78 -0.10
N TYR A 129 5.03 11.17 1.03
CA TYR A 129 4.56 11.56 2.34
C TYR A 129 5.72 12.00 3.22
N GLU A 130 5.51 13.09 3.94
CA GLU A 130 6.34 13.40 5.10
C GLU A 130 6.07 12.35 6.19
N TRP A 131 7.11 11.66 6.64
CA TRP A 131 7.01 10.67 7.71
C TRP A 131 7.20 11.32 9.08
N LYS A 132 6.17 11.27 9.93
CA LYS A 132 6.18 11.90 11.26
C LYS A 132 6.65 10.96 12.39
N GLY A 133 7.04 9.73 12.08
CA GLY A 133 7.46 8.74 13.07
C GLY A 133 6.31 7.84 13.56
N LYS A 134 6.62 6.95 14.50
CA LYS A 134 5.63 6.08 15.14
C LYS A 134 4.75 6.92 16.06
N GLU A 135 3.44 6.81 15.92
CA GLU A 135 2.52 7.35 16.92
C GLU A 135 2.68 6.51 18.20
N ASP A 136 3.31 7.09 19.21
CA ASP A 136 3.31 6.50 20.55
C ASP A 136 1.86 6.48 21.00
N GLY A 137 1.23 5.30 20.98
CA GLY A 137 -0.16 5.10 21.37
C GLY A 137 -0.42 5.85 22.66
N GLY A 138 -1.04 7.02 22.54
CA GLY A 138 -1.35 7.88 23.67
C GLY A 138 -2.20 7.08 24.65
N LYS A 139 -1.79 7.15 25.93
CA LYS A 139 -2.35 6.48 27.11
C LYS A 139 -3.81 6.04 27.02
#